data_AF-A0A7X6SRU6-F1
#
_entry.id   AF-A0A7X6SRU6-F1
#
_cell.length_a   1.000
_cell.length_b   1.000
_cell.length_c   1.000
_cell.angle_alpha   90.00
_cell.angle_beta   90.00
_cell.angle_gamma   90.00
#
_symmetry.space_group_name_H-M   'P 1'
#
loop_
_entity.id
_entity.type
_entity.pdbx_description
1 polymer ?
#
loop_
_entity_poly.entity_id
_entity_poly.type
_entity_poly.pdbx_seq_one_letter_code
_entity_poly.pdbx_strand_id
1 'polypeptide(L)'
;VISSLSGAGQMMFSKYMVVVSGEVDIRNYAELTAHVLQNIDPERDFMFSSGPMDVLDHSSDSFSFGGKAGVDATVKLPEETGGISVNRIRKESAEGDPSVILNAPFVKGFREYPVNGIKGILIIGTNPSEDPGSADKICRLLKDNYGMLRYRLVLIVDHTVDLDDLFVIAWQILGNSDPRRDHCFIASDSVLIDGTIKLYRPGGFPRPWPNIVCSDKATIEIVDAKWAALGFDPFVPSFSRKFERLLRNGKDTASA
;
A
#
# COMPACT_ATOMS: atom_id res chain seq x y z
N VAL A 1 16.88 15.63 5.58
CA VAL A 1 16.24 15.84 4.26
C VAL A 1 14.75 15.53 4.31
N ILE A 2 14.35 14.28 4.62
CA ILE A 2 12.94 13.86 4.72
C ILE A 2 12.09 14.85 5.54
N SER A 3 12.46 15.12 6.79
CA SER A 3 11.70 16.01 7.67
C SER A 3 11.53 17.42 7.12
N SER A 4 12.54 17.93 6.40
CA SER A 4 12.48 19.25 5.76
C SER A 4 11.50 19.25 4.59
N LEU A 5 11.54 18.22 3.74
CA LEU A 5 10.66 18.12 2.57
C LEU A 5 9.20 17.84 2.97
N SER A 6 8.98 17.07 4.04
CA SER A 6 7.63 16.79 4.58
C SER A 6 6.88 18.02 5.08
N GLY A 7 7.55 19.16 5.25
CA GLY A 7 6.96 20.45 5.62
C GLY A 7 7.11 21.55 4.58
N ALA A 8 7.72 21.29 3.43
CA ALA A 8 8.12 22.32 2.47
C ALA A 8 7.19 22.41 1.26
N GLY A 9 6.56 23.57 1.07
CA GLY A 9 5.81 23.91 -0.14
C GLY A 9 4.78 22.84 -0.51
N GLN A 10 4.67 22.50 -1.80
CA GLN A 10 3.73 21.48 -2.28
C GLN A 10 4.05 20.06 -1.78
N MET A 11 5.31 19.78 -1.40
CA MET A 11 5.69 18.48 -0.86
C MET A 11 5.11 18.22 0.53
N MET A 12 4.63 19.25 1.22
CA MET A 12 3.93 19.11 2.49
C MET A 12 2.64 18.29 2.36
N PHE A 13 2.09 18.09 1.16
CA PHE A 13 0.89 17.26 0.94
C PHE A 13 1.21 15.78 0.69
N SER A 14 2.48 15.41 0.47
CA SER A 14 2.88 14.03 0.28
C SER A 14 2.74 13.21 1.58
N LYS A 15 2.13 12.03 1.47
CA LYS A 15 1.94 11.06 2.57
C LYS A 15 3.15 10.15 2.75
N TYR A 16 3.67 9.70 1.62
CA TYR A 16 4.81 8.80 1.53
C TYR A 16 5.94 9.49 0.78
N MET A 17 7.15 9.35 1.31
CA MET A 17 8.36 9.82 0.65
C MET A 17 9.42 8.73 0.80
N VAL A 18 9.86 8.16 -0.31
CA VAL A 18 10.96 7.20 -0.33
C VAL A 18 12.19 7.94 -0.87
N VAL A 19 13.27 7.94 -0.10
CA VAL A 19 14.54 8.56 -0.48
C VAL A 19 15.53 7.46 -0.80
N VAL A 20 16.13 7.51 -1.99
CA VAL A 20 17.12 6.55 -2.48
C VAL A 20 18.42 7.26 -2.83
N SER A 21 19.51 6.51 -3.00
CA SER A 21 20.79 7.07 -3.43
C SER A 21 20.72 7.67 -4.83
N GLY A 22 21.54 8.70 -5.10
CA GLY A 22 21.41 9.55 -6.29
C GLY A 22 21.59 8.88 -7.65
N GLU A 23 22.25 7.72 -7.69
CA GLU A 23 22.52 6.98 -8.94
C GLU A 23 21.39 6.02 -9.33
N VAL A 24 20.32 5.92 -8.54
CA VAL A 24 19.20 5.00 -8.80
C VAL A 24 18.21 5.61 -9.80
N ASP A 25 17.94 4.93 -10.91
CA ASP A 25 16.88 5.35 -11.83
C ASP A 25 15.49 5.07 -11.23
N ILE A 26 14.83 6.14 -10.78
CA ILE A 26 13.47 6.08 -10.20
C ILE A 26 12.37 5.69 -11.20
N ARG A 27 12.69 5.61 -12.50
CA ARG A 27 11.75 5.16 -13.55
C ARG A 27 11.87 3.67 -13.83
N ASN A 28 12.95 3.02 -13.39
CA ASN A 28 13.08 1.58 -13.44
C ASN A 28 12.51 0.95 -12.16
N TYR A 29 11.20 0.70 -12.13
CA TYR A 29 10.51 0.24 -10.92
C TYR A 29 11.04 -1.10 -10.38
N ALA A 30 11.51 -2.00 -11.23
CA ALA A 30 12.06 -3.28 -10.77
C ALA A 30 13.38 -3.06 -10.02
N GLU A 31 14.30 -2.28 -10.59
CA GLU A 31 15.59 -1.95 -9.98
C GLU A 31 15.40 -1.06 -8.73
N LEU A 32 14.52 -0.07 -8.80
CA LEU A 32 14.16 0.78 -7.67
C LEU A 32 13.63 -0.06 -6.50
N THR A 33 12.70 -0.98 -6.76
CA THR A 33 12.15 -1.86 -5.73
C THR A 33 13.24 -2.74 -5.10
N ALA A 34 14.13 -3.30 -5.92
CA ALA A 34 15.28 -4.05 -5.44
C ALA A 34 16.20 -3.21 -4.55
N HIS A 35 16.54 -2.00 -4.99
CA HIS A 35 17.36 -1.08 -4.22
C HIS A 35 16.71 -0.75 -2.87
N VAL A 36 15.41 -0.42 -2.87
CA VAL A 36 14.69 -0.09 -1.64
C VAL A 36 14.73 -1.26 -0.66
N LEU A 37 14.32 -2.46 -1.07
CA LEU A 37 14.25 -3.60 -0.15
C LEU A 37 15.62 -4.05 0.36
N GLN A 38 16.69 -3.82 -0.38
CA GLN A 38 18.07 -4.15 0.04
C GLN A 38 18.63 -3.17 1.07
N ASN A 39 18.22 -1.90 1.02
CA ASN A 39 18.81 -0.83 1.82
C ASN A 39 17.96 -0.39 3.02
N ILE A 40 16.74 -0.92 3.17
CA ILE A 40 15.90 -0.64 4.34
C ILE A 40 16.03 -1.69 5.46
N ASP A 41 16.00 -1.22 6.69
CA ASP A 41 15.57 -1.94 7.88
C ASP A 41 14.30 -1.25 8.38
N PRO A 42 13.10 -1.81 8.11
CA PRO A 42 11.84 -1.11 8.34
C PRO A 42 11.70 -0.39 9.68
N GLU A 43 12.09 -1.00 10.80
CA GLU A 43 11.95 -0.38 12.13
C GLU A 43 12.85 0.86 12.29
N ARG A 44 14.03 0.87 11.67
CA ARG A 44 14.97 2.00 11.73
C ARG A 44 14.63 3.08 10.69
N ASP A 45 14.35 2.66 9.46
CA ASP A 45 14.38 3.54 8.30
C ASP A 45 13.00 4.11 7.92
N PHE A 46 11.91 3.62 8.53
CA PHE A 46 10.61 4.29 8.46
C PHE A 46 10.52 5.40 9.52
N MET A 47 10.47 6.64 9.04
CA MET A 47 10.26 7.83 9.83
C MET A 47 8.79 8.24 9.78
N PHE A 48 8.05 7.94 10.82
CA PHE A 48 6.65 8.36 10.94
C PHE A 48 6.53 9.74 11.59
N SER A 49 5.73 10.62 10.97
CA SER A 49 5.46 11.96 11.47
C SER A 49 4.02 12.37 11.19
N SER A 50 3.62 13.55 11.63
CA SER A 50 2.32 14.13 11.28
C SER A 50 2.50 15.50 10.71
N GLY A 51 1.58 15.88 9.85
CA GLY A 51 1.61 17.20 9.25
C GLY A 51 0.41 17.45 8.35
N PRO A 52 0.45 18.58 7.65
CA PRO A 52 -0.57 18.94 6.69
C PRO A 52 -0.80 17.86 5.64
N MET A 53 -2.03 17.71 5.20
CA MET A 53 -2.43 16.79 4.14
C MET A 53 -3.22 17.55 3.09
N ASP A 54 -3.30 16.97 1.89
CA ASP A 54 -4.23 17.47 0.88
C ASP A 54 -5.66 17.46 1.44
N VAL A 55 -6.45 18.49 1.11
CA VAL A 55 -7.86 18.61 1.54
C VAL A 55 -8.73 17.47 0.99
N LEU A 56 -8.28 16.84 -0.10
CA LEU A 56 -8.91 15.70 -0.75
C LEU A 56 -8.46 14.36 -0.16
N ASP A 57 -7.52 14.32 0.78
CA ASP A 57 -7.15 13.06 1.42
C ASP A 57 -8.32 12.51 2.26
N HIS A 58 -8.83 11.36 1.83
CA HIS A 58 -9.94 10.69 2.49
C HIS A 58 -9.50 9.72 3.58
N SER A 59 -8.21 9.37 3.64
CA SER A 59 -7.69 8.35 4.57
C SER A 59 -7.38 8.89 5.96
N SER A 60 -7.09 10.19 6.09
CA SER A 60 -6.79 10.84 7.36
C SER A 60 -8.02 10.89 8.27
N ASP A 61 -7.80 10.83 9.58
CA ASP A 61 -8.88 10.99 10.57
C ASP A 61 -9.28 12.46 10.75
N SER A 62 -8.37 13.39 10.43
CA SER A 62 -8.57 14.83 10.57
C SER A 62 -8.52 15.53 9.21
N PHE A 63 -9.30 16.61 9.08
CA PHE A 63 -9.30 17.42 7.87
C PHE A 63 -7.94 18.07 7.65
N SER A 64 -7.35 17.84 6.47
CA SER A 64 -6.06 18.41 6.04
C SER A 64 -4.88 18.18 6.99
N PHE A 65 -4.95 17.15 7.83
CA PHE A 65 -3.89 16.79 8.77
C PHE A 65 -3.90 15.27 8.99
N GLY A 66 -2.75 14.64 8.89
CA GLY A 66 -2.65 13.18 9.01
C GLY A 66 -1.22 12.68 9.18
N GLY A 67 -1.08 11.36 9.21
CA GLY A 67 0.20 10.68 9.26
C GLY A 67 1.00 10.81 7.98
N LYS A 68 2.31 10.80 8.12
CA LYS A 68 3.30 10.81 7.04
C LYS A 68 4.36 9.75 7.31
N ALA A 69 4.87 9.13 6.26
CA ALA A 69 6.01 8.24 6.33
C ALA A 69 7.11 8.71 5.37
N GLY A 70 8.28 8.95 5.92
CA GLY A 70 9.53 8.98 5.17
C GLY A 70 10.20 7.62 5.25
N VAL A 71 10.75 7.13 4.15
CA VAL A 71 11.50 5.88 4.08
C VAL A 71 12.89 6.21 3.59
N ASP A 72 13.88 6.02 4.46
CA ASP A 72 15.28 6.14 4.08
C ASP A 72 15.78 4.82 3.48
N ALA A 73 15.73 4.75 2.15
CA ALA A 73 16.23 3.63 1.37
C ALA A 73 17.59 3.92 0.73
N THR A 74 18.36 4.86 1.29
CA THR A 74 19.72 5.15 0.82
C THR A 74 20.70 4.07 1.26
N VAL A 75 21.81 3.94 0.52
CA VAL A 75 22.92 3.07 0.93
C VAL A 75 23.46 3.54 2.28
N LYS A 76 23.42 2.64 3.27
CA LYS A 76 23.75 2.97 4.66
C LYS A 76 25.26 3.14 4.87
N LEU A 77 25.62 4.19 5.58
CA LEU A 77 26.96 4.42 6.07
C LEU A 77 27.25 3.57 7.33
N PRO A 78 28.53 3.25 7.63
CA PRO A 78 28.89 2.50 8.82
C PRO A 78 28.36 3.11 10.12
N GLU A 79 28.31 4.43 10.21
CA GLU A 79 27.83 5.16 11.39
C GLU A 79 26.34 4.93 11.65
N GLU A 80 25.55 4.72 10.60
CA GLU A 80 24.10 4.46 10.70
C GLU A 80 23.79 3.05 11.19
N THR A 81 24.76 2.13 11.08
CA THR A 81 24.59 0.73 11.46
C THR A 81 25.46 0.33 12.66
N GLY A 82 26.05 1.32 13.35
CA GLY A 82 26.91 1.09 14.51
C GLY A 82 28.20 0.34 14.18
N GLY A 83 28.72 0.51 12.95
CA GLY A 83 29.92 -0.16 12.45
C GLY A 83 29.70 -1.63 12.05
N ILE A 84 28.47 -2.14 12.14
CA ILE A 84 28.13 -3.49 11.71
C ILE A 84 27.97 -3.47 10.19
N SER A 85 28.83 -4.20 9.48
CA SER A 85 28.67 -4.42 8.03
C SER A 85 27.27 -4.97 7.77
N VAL A 86 26.46 -4.23 7.01
CA VAL A 86 25.08 -4.58 6.63
C VAL A 86 25.08 -5.66 5.54
N ASN A 87 25.90 -6.70 5.67
CA ASN A 87 25.72 -7.92 4.89
C ASN A 87 24.58 -8.73 5.51
N ARG A 88 23.36 -8.16 5.46
CA ARG A 88 22.12 -8.81 5.92
C ARG A 88 21.23 -9.18 4.75
N ILE A 89 21.77 -9.94 3.81
CA ILE A 89 21.01 -11.11 3.36
C ILE A 89 21.26 -12.17 4.45
N ARG A 90 20.53 -12.09 5.57
CA ARG A 90 20.43 -13.25 6.44
C ARG A 90 19.75 -14.32 5.60
N LYS A 91 20.54 -15.27 5.09
CA LYS A 91 20.13 -16.51 4.44
C LYS A 91 19.42 -17.45 5.43
N GLU A 92 18.43 -16.95 6.16
CA GLU A 92 17.44 -17.81 6.78
C GLU A 92 16.22 -17.72 5.89
N SER A 93 16.26 -18.48 4.81
CA SER A 93 15.13 -18.69 3.91
C SER A 93 13.99 -19.26 4.74
N ALA A 94 12.94 -18.47 4.91
CA ALA A 94 11.71 -18.93 5.55
C ALA A 94 11.04 -19.95 4.60
N GLU A 95 11.07 -21.23 4.98
CA GLU A 95 10.60 -22.36 4.15
C GLU A 95 9.08 -22.60 4.26
N GLY A 96 8.35 -21.79 5.02
CA GLY A 96 6.91 -21.93 5.13
C GLY A 96 6.21 -21.70 3.80
N ASP A 97 5.24 -22.57 3.49
CA ASP A 97 4.30 -22.39 2.39
C ASP A 97 3.24 -21.35 2.79
N PRO A 98 3.18 -20.19 2.13
CA PRO A 98 2.18 -19.16 2.42
C PRO A 98 0.76 -19.69 2.23
N SER A 99 0.54 -20.62 1.30
CA SER A 99 -0.78 -21.19 1.02
C SER A 99 -1.37 -21.92 2.22
N VAL A 100 -0.53 -22.48 3.09
CA VAL A 100 -0.97 -23.18 4.30
C VAL A 100 -1.28 -22.17 5.41
N ILE A 101 -0.37 -21.22 5.65
CA ILE A 101 -0.48 -20.27 6.76
C ILE A 101 -1.57 -19.22 6.48
N LEU A 102 -1.67 -18.75 5.23
CA LEU A 102 -2.67 -17.78 4.80
C LEU A 102 -4.02 -18.42 4.45
N ASN A 103 -4.20 -19.72 4.66
CA ASN A 103 -5.51 -20.38 4.56
C ASN A 103 -6.38 -20.03 5.78
N ALA A 104 -6.79 -18.76 5.82
CA ALA A 104 -7.61 -18.20 6.89
C ALA A 104 -8.86 -17.54 6.28
N PRO A 105 -10.02 -17.57 6.96
CA PRO A 105 -11.29 -17.07 6.40
C PRO A 105 -11.28 -15.56 6.06
N PHE A 106 -10.41 -14.81 6.72
CA PHE A 106 -10.20 -13.37 6.51
C PHE A 106 -9.15 -13.04 5.44
N VAL A 107 -8.54 -14.04 4.80
CA VAL A 107 -7.68 -13.87 3.63
C VAL A 107 -8.48 -14.30 2.39
N LYS A 108 -8.67 -13.37 1.45
CA LYS A 108 -9.43 -13.62 0.21
C LYS A 108 -8.55 -13.98 -0.99
N GLY A 109 -7.25 -13.74 -0.87
CA GLY A 109 -6.24 -14.12 -1.85
C GLY A 109 -4.88 -13.54 -1.47
N PHE A 110 -3.82 -14.07 -2.08
CA PHE A 110 -2.49 -13.50 -1.92
C PHE A 110 -1.66 -13.65 -3.20
N ARG A 111 -0.62 -12.81 -3.32
CA ARG A 111 0.41 -12.86 -4.35
C ARG A 111 1.77 -12.57 -3.77
N GLU A 112 2.74 -13.37 -4.18
CA GLU A 112 4.15 -13.17 -3.84
C GLU A 112 4.86 -12.47 -4.98
N TYR A 113 5.64 -11.44 -4.64
CA TYR A 113 6.48 -10.72 -5.57
C TYR A 113 7.93 -10.84 -5.10
N PRO A 114 8.67 -11.82 -5.64
CA PRO A 114 10.07 -12.00 -5.29
C PRO A 114 10.89 -10.87 -5.90
N VAL A 115 11.91 -10.42 -5.17
CA VAL A 115 12.81 -9.37 -5.60
C VAL A 115 14.23 -9.90 -5.51
N ASN A 116 14.91 -9.98 -6.66
CA ASN A 116 16.24 -10.60 -6.79
C ASN A 116 16.33 -12.01 -6.19
N GLY A 117 15.27 -12.82 -6.37
CA GLY A 117 15.23 -14.22 -5.90
C GLY A 117 14.96 -14.41 -4.41
N ILE A 118 14.59 -13.35 -3.68
CA ILE A 118 14.24 -13.41 -2.25
C ILE A 118 12.75 -13.07 -2.10
N LYS A 119 12.08 -13.70 -1.11
CA LYS A 119 10.74 -13.31 -0.65
C LYS A 119 10.76 -11.85 -0.19
N GLY A 120 10.41 -10.95 -1.11
CA GLY A 120 10.53 -9.50 -0.92
C GLY A 120 9.21 -8.89 -0.47
N ILE A 121 8.19 -9.05 -1.31
CA ILE A 121 6.87 -8.43 -1.12
C ILE A 121 5.79 -9.51 -1.10
N LEU A 122 4.86 -9.40 -0.16
CA LEU A 122 3.63 -10.18 -0.11
C LEU A 122 2.43 -9.24 -0.21
N ILE A 123 1.50 -9.55 -1.09
CA ILE A 123 0.25 -8.80 -1.26
C ILE A 123 -0.89 -9.70 -0.82
N ILE A 124 -1.78 -9.20 0.04
CA ILE A 124 -2.89 -9.95 0.60
C ILE A 124 -4.19 -9.18 0.35
N GLY A 125 -5.16 -9.84 -0.28
CA GLY A 125 -6.52 -9.34 -0.45
C GLY A 125 -7.39 -9.71 0.76
N THR A 126 -8.15 -8.77 1.29
CA THR A 126 -9.12 -9.01 2.36
C THR A 126 -10.41 -8.21 2.20
N ASN A 127 -11.46 -8.55 2.94
CA ASN A 127 -12.75 -7.88 2.87
C ASN A 127 -13.12 -7.29 4.25
N PRO A 128 -12.75 -6.03 4.54
CA PRO A 128 -13.08 -5.42 5.82
C PRO A 128 -14.58 -5.32 6.07
N SER A 129 -15.41 -5.14 5.03
CA SER A 129 -16.87 -5.07 5.16
C SER A 129 -17.48 -6.38 5.67
N GLU A 130 -16.91 -7.52 5.30
CA GLU A 130 -17.34 -8.85 5.74
C GLU A 130 -16.66 -9.28 7.04
N ASP A 131 -15.37 -8.97 7.19
CA ASP A 131 -14.58 -9.24 8.38
C ASP A 131 -13.87 -7.96 8.89
N PRO A 132 -14.55 -7.19 9.76
CA PRO A 132 -13.98 -6.00 10.38
C PRO A 132 -12.72 -6.32 11.21
N GLY A 133 -11.63 -5.61 10.95
CA GLY A 133 -10.34 -5.85 11.62
C GLY A 133 -9.54 -7.00 11.03
N SER A 134 -9.91 -7.49 9.85
CA SER A 134 -9.16 -8.50 9.09
C SER A 134 -7.69 -8.12 8.87
N ALA A 135 -7.36 -6.85 8.62
CA ALA A 135 -5.98 -6.38 8.51
C ALA A 135 -5.16 -6.65 9.79
N ASP A 136 -5.74 -6.39 10.98
CA ASP A 136 -5.08 -6.68 12.26
C ASP A 136 -4.91 -8.18 12.48
N LYS A 137 -5.92 -8.99 12.11
CA LYS A 137 -5.85 -10.45 12.18
C LYS A 137 -4.72 -10.99 11.30
N ILE A 138 -4.57 -10.43 10.09
CA ILE A 138 -3.46 -10.76 9.17
C ILE A 138 -2.12 -10.36 9.79
N CYS A 139 -1.99 -9.16 10.38
CA CYS A 139 -0.73 -8.78 11.03
C CYS A 139 -0.36 -9.74 12.17
N ARG A 140 -1.33 -10.13 13.02
CA ARG A 140 -1.09 -11.09 14.11
C ARG A 140 -0.68 -12.47 13.56
N LEU A 141 -1.41 -12.98 12.57
CA LEU A 141 -1.08 -14.25 11.91
C LEU A 141 0.35 -14.25 11.37
N LEU A 142 0.78 -13.18 10.71
CA LEU A 142 2.14 -13.06 10.18
C LEU A 142 3.20 -12.92 11.27
N LYS A 143 2.88 -12.24 12.39
CA LYS A 143 3.77 -12.17 13.56
C LYS A 143 4.00 -13.53 14.18
N ASP A 144 2.92 -14.27 14.43
CA ASP A 144 2.96 -15.60 15.05
C ASP A 144 3.72 -16.61 14.17
N ASN A 145 3.73 -16.38 12.85
CA ASN A 145 4.37 -17.24 11.86
C ASN A 145 5.62 -16.60 11.22
N TYR A 146 6.20 -15.56 11.82
CA TYR A 146 7.30 -14.81 11.20
C TYR A 146 8.54 -15.68 10.93
N GLY A 147 8.79 -16.70 11.77
CA GLY A 147 9.86 -17.67 11.52
C GLY A 147 9.68 -18.51 10.24
N MET A 148 8.44 -18.65 9.76
CA MET A 148 8.07 -19.45 8.58
C MET A 148 7.78 -18.60 7.35
N LEU A 149 7.24 -17.38 7.52
CA LEU A 149 6.95 -16.43 6.46
C LEU A 149 7.66 -15.10 6.70
N ARG A 150 8.77 -14.91 5.99
CA ARG A 150 9.56 -13.67 6.04
C ARG A 150 9.43 -12.93 4.73
N TYR A 151 8.71 -11.81 4.77
CA TYR A 151 8.65 -10.81 3.71
C TYR A 151 9.09 -9.47 4.31
N ARG A 152 9.77 -8.63 3.54
CA ARG A 152 10.19 -7.30 4.04
C ARG A 152 9.05 -6.29 4.02
N LEU A 153 8.18 -6.42 3.03
CA LEU A 153 7.03 -5.56 2.83
C LEU A 153 5.79 -6.43 2.62
N VAL A 154 4.76 -6.17 3.41
CA VAL A 154 3.45 -6.79 3.25
C VAL A 154 2.42 -5.69 2.95
N LEU A 155 1.65 -5.86 1.89
CA LEU A 155 0.63 -4.91 1.46
C LEU A 155 -0.75 -5.57 1.59
N ILE A 156 -1.66 -4.97 2.35
CA ILE A 156 -3.04 -5.42 2.42
C ILE A 156 -3.91 -4.51 1.55
N VAL A 157 -4.67 -5.13 0.65
CA VAL A 157 -5.60 -4.48 -0.27
C VAL A 157 -7.00 -5.07 -0.13
N ASP A 158 -8.01 -4.37 -0.64
CA ASP A 158 -9.36 -4.92 -0.71
C ASP A 158 -9.40 -6.11 -1.66
N HIS A 159 -10.24 -7.10 -1.34
CA HIS A 159 -10.45 -8.32 -2.10
C HIS A 159 -10.92 -8.10 -3.56
N THR A 160 -11.40 -6.89 -3.87
CA THR A 160 -11.83 -6.50 -5.22
C THR A 160 -10.67 -6.05 -6.10
N VAL A 161 -9.49 -5.77 -5.52
CA VAL A 161 -8.28 -5.41 -6.25
C VAL A 161 -7.69 -6.64 -6.91
N ASP A 162 -7.35 -6.51 -8.20
CA ASP A 162 -6.56 -7.52 -8.91
C ASP A 162 -5.13 -7.55 -8.33
N LEU A 163 -4.77 -8.66 -7.71
CA LEU A 163 -3.48 -8.82 -7.03
C LEU A 163 -2.30 -8.93 -8.02
N ASP A 164 -2.57 -9.08 -9.32
CA ASP A 164 -1.58 -9.07 -10.39
C ASP A 164 -1.36 -7.65 -10.98
N ASP A 165 -2.16 -6.66 -10.58
CA ASP A 165 -2.08 -5.27 -11.04
C ASP A 165 -1.39 -4.35 -10.03
N LEU A 166 -0.06 -4.30 -10.12
CA LEU A 166 0.78 -3.48 -9.24
C LEU A 166 0.42 -1.99 -9.23
N PHE A 167 -0.11 -1.45 -10.33
CA PHE A 167 -0.50 -0.04 -10.40
C PHE A 167 -1.73 0.21 -9.52
N VAL A 168 -2.75 -0.65 -9.63
CA VAL A 168 -3.97 -0.51 -8.82
C VAL A 168 -3.69 -0.80 -7.35
N ILE A 169 -2.82 -1.76 -7.05
CA ILE A 169 -2.36 -2.03 -5.70
C ILE A 169 -1.66 -0.79 -5.11
N ALA A 170 -0.68 -0.22 -5.82
CA ALA A 170 0.04 0.96 -5.35
C ALA A 170 -0.91 2.17 -5.18
N TRP A 171 -1.82 2.39 -6.14
CA TRP A 171 -2.84 3.43 -6.05
C TRP A 171 -3.71 3.28 -4.80
N GLN A 172 -4.18 2.05 -4.54
CA GLN A 172 -5.00 1.79 -3.37
C GLN A 172 -4.20 1.97 -2.07
N ILE A 173 -3.02 1.38 -1.95
CA ILE A 173 -2.16 1.49 -0.76
C ILE A 173 -1.88 2.97 -0.44
N LEU A 174 -1.39 3.74 -1.41
CA LEU A 174 -0.98 5.12 -1.19
C LEU A 174 -2.18 6.06 -0.97
N GLY A 175 -3.32 5.78 -1.60
CA GLY A 175 -4.55 6.55 -1.44
C GLY A 175 -5.27 6.27 -0.11
N ASN A 176 -5.38 5.00 0.29
CA ASN A 176 -6.27 4.59 1.38
C ASN A 176 -5.59 4.49 2.75
N SER A 177 -4.27 4.52 2.82
CA SER A 177 -3.57 4.43 4.11
C SER A 177 -3.24 5.80 4.69
N ASP A 178 -3.50 6.00 5.97
CA ASP A 178 -2.78 6.96 6.80
C ASP A 178 -1.50 6.26 7.29
N PRO A 179 -0.30 6.70 6.89
CA PRO A 179 0.94 5.99 7.20
C PRO A 179 1.18 5.75 8.69
N ARG A 180 0.69 6.61 9.58
CA ARG A 180 0.86 6.42 11.03
C ARG A 180 -0.10 5.41 11.61
N ARG A 181 -1.36 5.42 11.14
CA ARG A 181 -2.42 4.56 11.65
C ARG A 181 -2.35 3.16 11.05
N ASP A 182 -2.05 3.08 9.76
CA ASP A 182 -2.29 1.89 8.93
C ASP A 182 -1.00 1.12 8.61
N HIS A 183 -0.06 1.09 9.56
CA HIS A 183 1.12 0.23 9.47
C HIS A 183 1.22 -0.71 10.67
N CYS A 184 1.89 -1.83 10.47
CA CYS A 184 2.19 -2.79 11.53
C CYS A 184 3.58 -3.38 11.29
N PHE A 185 4.52 -3.20 12.23
CA PHE A 185 5.77 -3.96 12.19
C PHE A 185 5.50 -5.40 12.57
N ILE A 186 5.73 -6.33 11.64
CA ILE A 186 5.65 -7.77 11.88
C ILE A 186 6.90 -8.22 12.66
N ALA A 187 8.05 -7.69 12.28
CA ALA A 187 9.34 -7.83 12.95
C ALA A 187 10.17 -6.56 12.69
N SER A 188 11.37 -6.47 13.25
CA SER A 188 12.25 -5.31 13.03
C SER A 188 12.52 -5.07 11.54
N ASP A 189 12.69 -6.16 10.78
CA ASP A 189 13.00 -6.17 9.36
C ASP A 189 11.77 -6.34 8.43
N SER A 190 10.55 -6.23 8.96
CA SER A 190 9.31 -6.48 8.20
C SER A 190 8.19 -5.53 8.58
N VAL A 191 7.66 -4.81 7.59
CA VAL A 191 6.53 -3.90 7.77
C VAL A 191 5.33 -4.31 6.92
N LEU A 192 4.15 -4.15 7.49
CA LEU A 192 2.87 -4.28 6.83
C LEU A 192 2.22 -2.91 6.67
N ILE A 193 1.64 -2.63 5.50
CA ILE A 193 0.83 -1.43 5.24
C ILE A 193 -0.58 -1.85 4.83
N ASP A 194 -1.58 -1.29 5.51
CA ASP A 194 -2.99 -1.56 5.28
C ASP A 194 -3.63 -0.48 4.37
N GLY A 195 -3.79 -0.80 3.09
CA GLY A 195 -4.50 0.03 2.10
C GLY A 195 -5.97 -0.32 1.94
N THR A 196 -6.54 -1.17 2.80
CA THR A 196 -7.95 -1.48 2.72
C THR A 196 -8.80 -0.27 3.10
N ILE A 197 -10.07 -0.33 2.77
CA ILE A 197 -11.05 0.68 3.18
C ILE A 197 -11.13 0.78 4.71
N LYS A 198 -11.32 1.98 5.24
CA LYS A 198 -11.57 2.14 6.69
C LYS A 198 -13.06 2.24 6.95
N LEU A 199 -13.57 1.31 7.76
CA LEU A 199 -14.99 1.26 8.11
C LEU A 199 -15.33 2.34 9.14
N TYR A 200 -16.36 3.12 8.82
CA TYR A 200 -16.97 4.05 9.75
C TYR A 200 -17.58 3.29 10.93
N ARG A 201 -17.15 3.60 12.17
CA ARG A 201 -17.77 3.09 13.39
C ARG A 201 -17.46 4.01 14.59
N PRO A 202 -18.32 4.08 15.62
CA PRO A 202 -18.00 4.79 16.85
C PRO A 202 -16.68 4.28 17.46
N GLY A 203 -15.71 5.18 17.67
CA GLY A 203 -14.36 4.83 18.14
C GLY A 203 -13.42 4.22 17.09
N GLY A 204 -13.87 4.12 15.82
CA GLY A 204 -13.04 3.76 14.67
C GLY A 204 -12.89 4.94 13.70
N PHE A 205 -12.98 4.68 12.40
CA PHE A 205 -12.83 5.72 11.38
C PHE A 205 -14.00 6.72 11.45
N PRO A 206 -13.77 8.04 11.40
CA PRO A 206 -14.77 9.03 11.81
C PRO A 206 -15.74 9.47 10.71
N ARG A 207 -15.61 8.97 9.48
CA ARG A 207 -16.46 9.35 8.35
C ARG A 207 -16.76 8.18 7.41
N PRO A 208 -17.85 8.22 6.63
CA PRO A 208 -18.10 7.23 5.57
C PRO A 208 -16.94 7.19 4.57
N TRP A 209 -16.52 5.99 4.18
CA TRP A 209 -15.47 5.83 3.18
C TRP A 209 -16.02 6.17 1.79
N PRO A 210 -15.33 7.01 0.99
CA PRO A 210 -15.80 7.37 -0.34
C PRO A 210 -15.77 6.17 -1.29
N ASN A 211 -16.64 6.19 -2.29
CA ASN A 211 -16.51 5.27 -3.42
C ASN A 211 -15.45 5.78 -4.39
N ILE A 212 -14.96 4.89 -5.24
CA ILE A 212 -14.11 5.29 -6.36
C ILE A 212 -14.91 6.07 -7.40
N VAL A 213 -14.24 6.89 -8.19
CA VAL A 213 -14.88 7.65 -9.27
C VAL A 213 -14.85 6.82 -10.55
N CYS A 214 -16.03 6.50 -11.08
CA CYS A 214 -16.20 5.87 -12.38
C CYS A 214 -17.34 6.55 -13.15
N SER A 215 -17.20 6.60 -14.48
CA SER A 215 -18.32 6.94 -15.35
C SER A 215 -19.40 5.86 -15.25
N ASP A 216 -20.68 6.27 -15.28
CA ASP A 216 -21.78 5.33 -15.34
C ASP A 216 -21.83 4.60 -16.69
N LYS A 217 -22.41 3.39 -16.70
CA LYS A 217 -22.44 2.52 -17.88
C LYS A 217 -23.14 3.16 -19.07
N ALA A 218 -24.25 3.86 -18.84
CA ALA A 218 -25.01 4.51 -19.91
C ALA A 218 -24.19 5.64 -20.55
N THR A 219 -23.49 6.45 -19.75
CA THR A 219 -22.59 7.49 -20.26
C THR A 219 -21.45 6.90 -21.07
N ILE A 220 -20.83 5.81 -20.60
CA ILE A 220 -19.77 5.12 -21.36
C ILE A 220 -20.32 4.68 -22.72
N GLU A 221 -21.47 4.01 -22.76
CA GLU A 221 -22.10 3.55 -24.00
C GLU A 221 -22.44 4.69 -24.95
N ILE A 222 -22.95 5.81 -24.44
CA ILE A 222 -23.26 7.01 -25.22
C ILE A 222 -21.99 7.61 -25.84
N VAL A 223 -20.90 7.69 -25.08
CA VAL A 223 -19.62 8.23 -25.56
C VAL A 223 -18.99 7.28 -26.59
N ASP A 224 -18.97 5.98 -26.29
CA ASP A 224 -18.45 4.94 -27.18
C ASP A 224 -19.18 4.98 -28.53
N ALA A 225 -20.52 5.09 -28.53
CA ALA A 225 -21.33 5.17 -29.74
C ALA A 225 -21.08 6.44 -30.57
N LYS A 226 -20.67 7.54 -29.93
CA LYS A 226 -20.38 8.81 -30.61
C LYS A 226 -18.94 8.91 -31.11
N TRP A 227 -18.03 8.06 -30.60
CA TRP A 227 -16.59 8.23 -30.80
C TRP A 227 -16.19 8.35 -32.29
N ALA A 228 -16.67 7.42 -33.12
CA ALA A 228 -16.36 7.42 -34.56
C ALA A 228 -16.88 8.68 -35.27
N ALA A 229 -18.04 9.19 -34.87
CA ALA A 229 -18.64 10.39 -35.46
C ALA A 229 -17.92 11.68 -35.03
N LEU A 230 -17.24 11.67 -33.89
CA LEU A 230 -16.50 12.82 -33.38
C LEU A 230 -15.17 13.05 -34.11
N GLY A 231 -14.62 12.03 -34.77
CA GLY A 231 -13.47 12.16 -35.67
C GLY A 231 -12.16 12.62 -35.02
N PHE A 232 -12.00 12.47 -33.71
CA PHE A 232 -10.81 12.90 -32.98
C PHE A 232 -9.61 11.98 -33.20
N ASP A 233 -9.69 10.75 -32.67
CA ASP A 233 -8.59 9.80 -32.53
C ASP A 233 -9.10 8.36 -32.65
N PRO A 234 -8.23 7.33 -32.78
CA PRO A 234 -8.64 5.93 -32.63
C PRO A 234 -9.45 5.69 -31.35
N PHE A 235 -10.36 4.72 -31.38
CA PHE A 235 -11.21 4.42 -30.23
C PHE A 235 -10.39 4.05 -28.99
N VAL A 236 -10.63 4.78 -27.89
CA VAL A 236 -10.08 4.50 -26.58
C VAL A 236 -11.24 4.09 -25.66
N PRO A 237 -11.27 2.85 -25.15
CA PRO A 237 -12.33 2.43 -24.25
C PRO A 237 -12.24 3.17 -22.91
N SER A 238 -13.39 3.42 -22.28
CA SER A 238 -13.42 4.06 -20.96
C SER A 238 -12.59 3.27 -19.93
N PHE A 239 -11.68 4.00 -19.28
CA PHE A 239 -10.82 3.45 -18.23
C PHE A 239 -11.62 2.98 -17.01
N SER A 240 -12.82 3.54 -16.77
CA SER A 240 -13.71 3.12 -15.68
C SER A 240 -14.12 1.65 -15.76
N ARG A 241 -14.12 1.05 -16.96
CA ARG A 241 -14.41 -0.38 -17.13
C ARG A 241 -13.45 -1.27 -16.33
N LYS A 242 -12.19 -0.85 -16.19
CA LYS A 242 -11.16 -1.57 -15.41
C LYS A 242 -11.49 -1.62 -13.91
N PHE A 243 -12.17 -0.60 -13.41
CA PHE A 243 -12.43 -0.42 -11.98
C PHE A 243 -13.83 -0.80 -11.54
N GLU A 244 -14.67 -1.35 -12.42
CA GLU A 244 -16.04 -1.75 -12.06
C GLU A 244 -16.09 -2.66 -10.83
N ARG A 245 -15.08 -3.54 -10.66
CA ARG A 245 -14.99 -4.45 -9.51
C ARG A 245 -14.74 -3.72 -8.18
N LEU A 246 -14.14 -2.54 -8.22
CA LEU A 246 -13.84 -1.72 -7.05
C LEU A 246 -15.03 -0.86 -6.62
N LEU A 247 -16.06 -0.73 -7.46
CA LEU A 247 -17.25 0.05 -7.14
C LEU A 247 -18.02 -0.58 -5.99
N ARG A 248 -18.29 0.25 -5.00
CA ARG A 248 -19.05 -0.12 -3.81
C ARG A 248 -20.54 0.15 -4.01
N ASN A 249 -21.38 -0.72 -3.46
CA ASN A 249 -22.83 -0.62 -3.59
C ASN A 249 -23.46 0.37 -2.60
N GLY A 250 -22.66 1.24 -1.97
CA GLY A 250 -23.12 2.23 -0.98
C GLY A 250 -23.60 1.63 0.35
N LYS A 251 -23.51 0.31 0.54
CA LYS A 251 -23.88 -0.40 1.79
C LYS A 251 -22.70 -0.66 2.72
N ASP A 252 -21.49 -0.30 2.32
CA ASP A 252 -20.28 -0.52 3.11
C ASP A 252 -20.06 0.57 4.17
N THR A 253 -21.15 1.04 4.77
CA THR A 253 -21.15 1.69 6.07
C THR A 253 -21.42 0.60 7.09
N ALA A 254 -20.51 0.36 8.03
CA ALA A 254 -20.85 -0.43 9.21
C ALA A 254 -21.80 0.41 10.07
N SER A 255 -23.10 0.37 9.77
CA SER A 255 -24.11 0.87 10.69
C SER A 255 -24.03 0.01 11.96
N ALA A 256 -23.96 0.68 13.12
CA ALA A 256 -24.14 0.04 14.43
C ALA A 256 -25.42 -0.79 14.48
#